data_AF-A0A1N7N2X5-F1
#
_entry.id   AF-A0A1N7N2X5-F1
#
_cell.length_a   1.000
_cell.length_b   1.000
_cell.length_c   1.000
_cell.angle_alpha   90.00
_cell.angle_beta   90.00
_cell.angle_gamma   90.00
#
_symmetry.space_group_name_H-M   'P 1'
#
loop_
_entity.id
_entity.type
_entity.pdbx_description
1 polymer ?
#
loop_
_entity_poly.entity_id
_entity_poly.type
_entity_poly.pdbx_seq_one_letter_code
_entity_poly.pdbx_strand_id
1 'polypeptide(L)'
;MWQHLTTIAIGGLENIGFAQSGNIIVLSNQGRGIISAVTGEKLFRDNEDWYTFFQEADSSVPGFGTENDTTIKITGMYGEHYLTKTTKDNWHIYHEDAYDGKYPVKNIYIKHPNSPLPIFTDRDGACELRTYGFSCNENILVIALSCNLVIWRRS
;
A
#
# COMPACT_ATOMS: atom_id res chain seq x y z
N MET A 1 -12.40 9.91 -11.18
CA MET A 1 -12.45 10.29 -9.73
C MET A 1 -11.93 9.11 -8.91
N TRP A 2 -11.44 9.33 -7.69
CA TRP A 2 -10.98 8.23 -6.82
C TRP A 2 -12.15 7.58 -6.08
N GLN A 3 -12.14 6.26 -6.04
CA GLN A 3 -13.17 5.44 -5.40
C GLN A 3 -12.49 4.41 -4.49
N HIS A 4 -13.03 4.23 -3.28
CA HIS A 4 -12.63 3.13 -2.41
C HIS A 4 -12.98 1.82 -3.12
N LEU A 5 -11.99 0.94 -3.28
CA LEU A 5 -12.19 -0.38 -3.88
C LEU A 5 -12.45 -1.41 -2.79
N THR A 6 -11.53 -1.52 -1.83
CA THR A 6 -11.63 -2.50 -0.74
C THR A 6 -10.70 -2.14 0.41
N THR A 7 -10.99 -2.72 1.57
CA THR A 7 -10.10 -2.78 2.74
C THR A 7 -9.91 -4.24 3.13
N ILE A 8 -8.67 -4.71 3.14
CA ILE A 8 -8.33 -6.10 3.38
C ILE A 8 -7.63 -6.19 4.73
N ALA A 9 -8.15 -7.02 5.64
CA ALA A 9 -7.49 -7.27 6.92
C ALA A 9 -6.21 -8.09 6.70
N ILE A 10 -5.08 -7.56 7.16
CA ILE A 10 -3.76 -8.17 7.06
C ILE A 10 -3.05 -7.96 8.39
N GLY A 11 -3.12 -8.97 9.26
CA GLY A 11 -2.48 -8.91 10.57
C GLY A 11 -0.97 -8.83 10.42
N GLY A 12 -0.35 -7.83 11.05
CA GLY A 12 1.10 -7.66 11.06
C GLY A 12 1.66 -7.33 9.68
N LEU A 13 0.97 -6.51 8.88
CA LEU A 13 1.50 -6.00 7.62
C LEU A 13 2.76 -5.16 7.90
N GLU A 14 3.84 -5.46 7.20
CA GLU A 14 5.14 -4.80 7.34
C GLU A 14 5.46 -3.99 6.09
N ASN A 15 5.33 -4.60 4.92
CA ASN A 15 5.75 -4.04 3.64
C ASN A 15 4.78 -4.39 2.51
N ILE A 16 4.77 -3.56 1.46
CA ILE A 16 4.11 -3.87 0.19
C ILE A 16 5.01 -3.54 -0.99
N GLY A 17 4.68 -4.06 -2.16
CA GLY A 17 5.27 -3.63 -3.43
C GLY A 17 4.31 -3.82 -4.60
N PHE A 18 4.51 -3.07 -5.68
CA PHE A 18 3.79 -3.29 -6.93
C PHE A 18 4.63 -4.16 -7.87
N ALA A 19 4.06 -5.28 -8.31
CA ALA A 19 4.59 -6.06 -9.41
C ALA A 19 4.38 -5.32 -10.74
N GLN A 20 5.11 -5.73 -11.78
CA GLN A 20 4.98 -5.13 -13.11
C GLN A 20 3.58 -5.34 -13.72
N SER A 21 2.91 -6.44 -13.36
CA SER A 21 1.51 -6.71 -13.72
C SER A 21 0.51 -5.71 -13.12
N GLY A 22 0.93 -4.94 -12.10
CA GLY A 22 0.09 -4.08 -11.29
C GLY A 22 -0.47 -4.76 -10.04
N ASN A 23 -0.24 -6.06 -9.84
CA ASN A 23 -0.58 -6.75 -8.61
C ASN A 23 0.25 -6.24 -7.43
N ILE A 24 -0.32 -6.34 -6.21
CA ILE A 24 0.34 -5.91 -4.99
C ILE A 24 0.88 -7.15 -4.28
N ILE A 25 2.19 -7.20 -4.06
CA ILE A 25 2.76 -8.11 -3.07
C ILE A 25 2.59 -7.49 -1.68
N VAL A 26 2.13 -8.29 -0.74
CA VAL A 26 2.01 -7.90 0.67
C VAL A 26 2.87 -8.81 1.52
N LEU A 27 3.66 -8.20 2.39
CA LEU A 27 4.56 -8.86 3.32
C LEU A 27 4.09 -8.58 4.74
N SER A 28 3.93 -9.65 5.50
CA SER A 28 3.42 -9.61 6.87
C SER A 28 4.19 -10.59 7.74
N ASN A 29 4.11 -10.44 9.06
CA ASN A 29 4.68 -11.41 10.00
C ASN A 29 4.12 -12.85 9.87
N GLN A 30 3.09 -13.06 9.04
CA GLN A 30 2.50 -14.36 8.72
C GLN A 30 2.87 -14.85 7.30
N GLY A 31 3.89 -14.25 6.68
CA GLY A 31 4.37 -14.56 5.33
C GLY A 31 3.91 -13.55 4.28
N ARG A 32 3.84 -14.00 3.01
CA ARG A 32 3.63 -13.14 1.84
C ARG A 32 2.36 -13.48 1.05
N GLY A 33 1.75 -12.48 0.42
CA GLY A 33 0.51 -12.62 -0.36
C GLY A 33 0.56 -11.80 -1.64
N ILE A 34 -0.23 -12.20 -2.63
CA ILE A 34 -0.47 -11.41 -3.85
C ILE A 34 -1.93 -11.03 -3.90
N ILE A 35 -2.19 -9.75 -4.14
CA ILE A 35 -3.52 -9.17 -4.21
C ILE A 35 -3.67 -8.47 -5.56
N SER A 36 -4.78 -8.73 -6.25
CA SER A 36 -5.12 -7.97 -7.44
C SER A 36 -5.41 -6.53 -7.06
N ALA A 37 -4.66 -5.57 -7.59
CA ALA A 37 -4.95 -4.16 -7.37
C ALA A 37 -6.23 -3.70 -8.07
N VAL A 38 -6.71 -4.44 -9.07
CA VAL A 38 -7.89 -4.11 -9.87
C VAL A 38 -9.17 -4.60 -9.21
N THR A 39 -9.17 -5.83 -8.69
CA THR A 39 -10.35 -6.45 -8.07
C THR A 39 -10.32 -6.41 -6.54
N GLY A 40 -9.14 -6.27 -5.93
CA GLY A 40 -8.95 -6.38 -4.50
C GLY A 40 -8.93 -7.84 -4.00
N GLU A 41 -8.95 -8.82 -4.89
CA GLU A 41 -8.97 -10.24 -4.51
C GLU A 41 -7.57 -10.74 -4.15
N LYS A 42 -7.52 -11.64 -3.16
CA LYS A 42 -6.29 -12.36 -2.81
C LYS A 42 -6.07 -13.48 -3.82
N LEU A 43 -4.99 -13.37 -4.59
CA LEU A 43 -4.64 -14.31 -5.65
C LEU A 43 -3.81 -15.47 -5.11
N PHE A 44 -2.81 -15.17 -4.27
CA PHE A 44 -1.90 -16.17 -3.72
C PHE A 44 -1.56 -15.86 -2.25
N ARG A 45 -1.21 -16.93 -1.52
CA ARG A 45 -0.71 -16.87 -0.15
C ARG A 45 0.39 -17.89 0.03
N ASP A 46 1.48 -17.44 0.63
CA ASP A 46 2.60 -18.24 1.11
C ASP A 46 2.83 -17.88 2.58
N ASN A 47 2.85 -18.89 3.45
CA ASN A 47 2.96 -18.70 4.90
C ASN A 47 4.41 -18.83 5.39
N GLU A 48 5.37 -19.08 4.49
CA GLU A 48 6.78 -18.99 4.83
C GLU A 48 7.13 -17.57 5.27
N ASP A 49 8.03 -17.45 6.23
CA ASP A 49 8.55 -16.15 6.68
C ASP A 49 9.10 -15.39 5.47
N TRP A 50 8.48 -14.25 5.15
CA TRP A 50 8.84 -13.51 3.95
C TRP A 50 10.28 -12.97 4.02
N TYR A 51 10.83 -12.79 5.22
CA TYR A 51 12.15 -12.24 5.44
C TYR A 51 13.25 -13.18 4.89
N THR A 52 12.98 -14.49 4.74
CA THR A 52 13.91 -15.43 4.09
C THR A 52 14.16 -15.10 2.62
N PHE A 53 13.24 -14.36 1.99
CA PHE A 53 13.32 -13.93 0.60
C PHE A 53 13.77 -12.46 0.46
N PHE A 54 14.02 -11.75 1.55
CA PHE A 54 14.35 -10.33 1.51
C PHE A 54 15.76 -10.09 0.98
N GLN A 55 15.84 -9.30 -0.08
CA GLN A 55 17.09 -8.86 -0.69
C GLN A 55 17.41 -7.44 -0.20
N GLU A 56 18.19 -7.35 0.87
CA GLU A 56 18.45 -6.10 1.59
C GLU A 56 19.06 -5.01 0.69
N ALA A 57 20.03 -5.39 -0.16
CA ALA A 57 20.74 -4.45 -1.04
C ALA A 57 19.82 -3.64 -1.95
N ASP A 58 18.73 -4.25 -2.43
CA ASP A 58 17.79 -3.63 -3.37
C ASP A 58 16.44 -3.28 -2.72
N SER A 59 16.27 -3.60 -1.43
CA SER A 59 15.00 -3.54 -0.72
C SER A 59 13.87 -4.19 -1.52
N SER A 60 14.06 -5.46 -1.86
CA SER A 60 13.18 -6.20 -2.77
C SER A 60 12.95 -7.64 -2.32
N VAL A 61 11.98 -8.29 -2.95
CA VAL A 61 11.72 -9.73 -2.81
C VAL A 61 11.48 -10.34 -4.19
N PRO A 62 11.82 -11.61 -4.41
CA PRO A 62 11.34 -12.34 -5.58
C PRO A 62 9.82 -12.46 -5.56
N GLY A 63 9.20 -12.22 -6.71
CA GLY A 63 7.79 -12.51 -6.95
C GLY A 63 7.53 -14.02 -6.89
N PHE A 64 6.25 -14.38 -6.73
CA PHE A 64 5.80 -15.77 -6.66
C PHE A 64 4.43 -15.94 -7.33
N GLY A 65 3.93 -17.17 -7.49
CA GLY A 65 2.64 -17.41 -8.13
C GLY A 65 2.58 -16.86 -9.56
N THR A 66 1.66 -15.93 -9.85
CA THR A 66 1.58 -15.26 -11.16
C THR A 66 2.73 -14.29 -11.43
N GLU A 67 3.50 -13.91 -10.41
CA GLU A 67 4.62 -12.98 -10.52
C GLU A 67 5.98 -13.68 -10.44
N ASN A 68 6.03 -15.00 -10.69
CA ASN A 68 7.29 -15.74 -10.77
C ASN A 68 8.28 -15.05 -11.73
N ASP A 69 9.58 -15.19 -11.48
CA ASP A 69 10.67 -14.63 -12.27
C ASP A 69 10.76 -13.09 -12.29
N THR A 70 10.05 -12.41 -11.39
CA THR A 70 10.16 -10.96 -11.18
C THR A 70 10.84 -10.62 -9.86
N THR A 71 11.51 -9.48 -9.80
CA THR A 71 11.98 -8.87 -8.54
C THR A 71 11.09 -7.69 -8.23
N ILE A 72 10.48 -7.68 -7.04
CA ILE A 72 9.52 -6.66 -6.63
C ILE A 72 10.16 -5.79 -5.56
N LYS A 73 10.33 -4.49 -5.86
CA LYS A 73 10.79 -3.50 -4.88
C LYS A 73 9.70 -3.32 -3.81
N ILE A 74 10.10 -3.21 -2.56
CA ILE A 74 9.18 -3.10 -1.43
C ILE A 74 9.38 -1.80 -0.64
N THR A 75 8.34 -1.38 0.08
CA THR A 75 8.35 -0.23 0.98
C THR A 75 7.37 -0.44 2.13
N GLY A 76 7.62 0.18 3.28
CA GLY A 76 6.89 -0.04 4.52
C GLY A 76 7.83 0.11 5.71
N MET A 77 7.92 -0.92 6.54
CA MET A 77 8.91 -1.01 7.62
C MET A 77 10.35 -1.12 7.09
N TYR A 78 10.54 -1.86 6.00
CA TYR A 78 11.86 -2.05 5.36
C TYR A 78 11.96 -1.33 4.03
N GLY A 79 13.18 -0.87 3.70
CA GLY A 79 13.48 -0.20 2.45
C GLY A 79 12.98 1.24 2.35
N GLU A 80 13.52 1.97 1.38
CA GLU A 80 13.15 3.37 1.16
C GLU A 80 11.73 3.50 0.61
N HIS A 81 11.11 4.63 0.92
CA HIS A 81 9.81 4.98 0.36
C HIS A 81 9.92 5.34 -1.12
N TYR A 82 9.37 4.51 -2.01
CA TYR A 82 9.46 4.72 -3.46
C TYR A 82 8.12 5.04 -4.14
N LEU A 83 6.98 4.89 -3.45
CA LEU A 83 5.67 5.15 -4.07
C LEU A 83 5.49 6.65 -4.32
N THR A 84 5.00 7.00 -5.50
CA THR A 84 4.74 8.41 -5.79
C THR A 84 3.58 8.93 -4.94
N LYS A 85 3.72 10.16 -4.46
CA LYS A 85 2.69 10.89 -3.70
C LYS A 85 1.86 11.81 -4.58
N THR A 86 2.23 11.96 -5.84
CA THR A 86 1.56 12.86 -6.78
C THR A 86 1.43 12.18 -8.15
N THR A 87 0.24 12.22 -8.74
CA THR A 87 0.01 11.77 -10.12
C THR A 87 0.38 12.87 -11.12
N LYS A 88 0.57 12.52 -12.40
CA LYS A 88 0.89 13.49 -13.47
C LYS A 88 -0.15 14.59 -13.65
N ASP A 89 -1.39 14.29 -13.33
CA ASP A 89 -2.50 15.24 -13.37
C ASP A 89 -2.81 15.84 -11.98
N ASN A 90 -1.82 15.84 -11.09
CA ASN A 90 -1.78 16.60 -9.84
C ASN A 90 -2.67 16.11 -8.70
N TRP A 91 -3.18 14.87 -8.72
CA TRP A 91 -3.72 14.31 -7.49
C TRP A 91 -2.59 14.07 -6.50
N HIS A 92 -2.72 14.59 -5.29
CA HIS A 92 -1.74 14.48 -4.24
C HIS A 92 -2.32 13.72 -3.05
N ILE A 93 -1.61 12.70 -2.57
CA ILE A 93 -1.91 12.02 -1.30
C ILE A 93 -0.95 12.51 -0.22
N TYR A 94 -1.51 12.86 0.92
CA TYR A 94 -0.79 13.35 2.08
C TYR A 94 -1.48 12.90 3.36
N HIS A 95 -0.83 13.14 4.49
CA HIS A 95 -1.45 12.98 5.80
C HIS A 95 -1.36 14.29 6.58
N GLU A 96 -2.26 14.42 7.55
CA GLU A 96 -2.24 15.48 8.55
C GLU A 96 -2.25 14.84 9.94
N ASP A 97 -1.41 15.35 10.84
CA ASP A 97 -1.45 14.96 12.24
C ASP A 97 -2.76 15.47 12.87
N ALA A 98 -3.40 14.61 13.64
CA ALA A 98 -4.66 14.86 14.33
C ALA A 98 -4.65 14.18 15.70
N TYR A 99 -5.70 14.44 16.47
CA TYR A 99 -5.92 13.80 17.76
C TYR A 99 -7.31 13.17 17.78
N ASP A 100 -7.42 11.88 18.06
CA ASP A 100 -8.70 11.15 18.04
C ASP A 100 -9.44 11.18 19.39
N GLY A 101 -8.92 11.92 20.37
CA GLY A 101 -9.43 11.94 21.74
C GLY A 101 -8.67 11.00 22.69
N LYS A 102 -7.78 10.14 22.19
CA LYS A 102 -6.99 9.20 22.99
C LYS A 102 -5.50 9.29 22.69
N TYR A 103 -5.10 9.34 21.42
CA TYR A 103 -3.70 9.43 21.01
C TYR A 103 -3.55 10.23 19.71
N PRO A 104 -2.33 10.71 19.38
CA PRO A 104 -2.03 11.28 18.08
C PRO A 104 -2.28 10.25 16.97
N VAL A 105 -2.86 10.71 15.87
CA VAL A 105 -3.17 9.92 14.68
C VAL A 105 -2.84 10.72 13.43
N LYS A 106 -2.71 10.05 12.30
CA LYS A 106 -2.53 10.62 10.96
C LYS A 106 -3.79 10.35 10.16
N ASN A 107 -4.52 11.41 9.84
CA ASN A 107 -5.59 11.34 8.86
C ASN A 107 -4.99 11.42 7.46
N ILE A 108 -5.38 10.52 6.58
CA ILE A 108 -4.81 10.40 5.24
C ILE A 108 -5.85 10.90 4.24
N TYR A 109 -5.39 11.74 3.33
CA TYR A 109 -6.24 12.46 2.39
C TYR A 109 -5.67 12.39 0.99
N ILE A 110 -6.57 12.41 0.01
CA ILE A 110 -6.23 12.66 -1.39
C ILE A 110 -6.93 13.91 -1.89
N LYS A 111 -6.19 14.79 -2.57
CA LYS A 111 -6.72 16.07 -3.06
C LYS A 111 -6.21 16.38 -4.46
N HIS A 112 -7.12 16.86 -5.30
CA HIS A 112 -6.78 17.53 -6.55
C HIS A 112 -6.76 19.05 -6.31
N PRO A 113 -5.83 19.83 -6.90
CA PRO A 113 -5.75 21.29 -6.73
C PRO A 113 -7.05 22.02 -7.03
N ASN A 114 -7.79 21.55 -8.04
CA ASN A 114 -9.08 22.13 -8.43
C ASN A 114 -10.27 21.62 -7.60
N SER A 115 -10.05 20.75 -6.61
CA SER A 115 -11.10 20.28 -5.70
C SER A 115 -11.18 21.19 -4.47
N PRO A 116 -12.38 21.66 -4.08
CA PRO A 116 -12.53 22.53 -2.91
C PRO A 116 -12.18 21.81 -1.61
N LEU A 117 -12.42 20.51 -1.53
CA LEU A 117 -12.16 19.69 -0.34
C LEU A 117 -11.29 18.47 -0.67
N PRO A 118 -10.43 18.04 0.28
CA PRO A 118 -9.79 16.75 0.20
C PRO A 118 -10.80 15.60 0.38
N ILE A 119 -10.46 14.43 -0.15
CA ILE A 119 -11.19 13.18 0.08
C ILE A 119 -10.45 12.45 1.21
N PHE A 120 -11.15 12.16 2.30
CA PHE A 120 -10.61 11.30 3.37
C PHE A 120 -10.50 9.87 2.86
N THR A 121 -9.31 9.26 2.99
CA THR A 121 -9.05 7.91 2.48
C THR A 121 -9.01 6.88 3.60
N ASP A 122 -8.23 7.17 4.65
CA ASP A 122 -8.12 6.35 5.85
C ASP A 122 -7.42 7.12 6.97
N ARG A 123 -7.22 6.49 8.13
CA ARG A 123 -6.50 7.02 9.28
C ARG A 123 -5.74 5.90 9.98
N ASP A 124 -4.55 6.21 10.47
CA ASP A 124 -3.85 5.31 11.38
C ASP A 124 -4.45 5.31 12.81
N GLY A 125 -3.78 4.69 13.77
CA GLY A 125 -4.19 4.71 15.17
C GLY A 125 -3.75 3.43 15.85
N ALA A 126 -4.70 2.56 16.21
CA ALA A 126 -4.36 1.23 16.68
C ALA A 126 -3.57 0.40 15.64
N CYS A 127 -3.68 0.78 14.36
CA CYS A 127 -2.87 0.26 13.27
C CYS A 127 -1.96 1.35 12.75
N GLU A 128 -0.65 1.08 12.77
CA GLU A 128 0.38 2.05 12.39
C GLU A 128 0.44 2.18 10.86
N LEU A 129 0.59 3.41 10.37
CA LEU A 129 0.82 3.66 8.95
C LEU A 129 2.19 3.15 8.50
N ARG A 130 2.21 2.12 7.66
CA ARG A 130 3.44 1.56 7.07
C ARG A 130 3.89 2.36 5.87
N THR A 131 2.98 2.57 4.93
CA THR A 131 3.28 3.26 3.68
C THR A 131 1.98 3.61 2.96
N TYR A 132 2.05 4.51 1.98
CA TYR A 132 0.93 4.86 1.12
C TYR A 132 1.45 5.44 -0.19
N GLY A 133 0.65 5.46 -1.25
CA GLY A 133 1.04 6.11 -2.50
C GLY A 133 0.40 5.46 -3.71
N PHE A 134 0.74 5.98 -4.88
CA PHE A 134 0.16 5.52 -6.14
C PHE A 134 0.99 4.41 -6.78
N SER A 135 0.30 3.56 -7.56
CA SER A 135 0.93 2.63 -8.49
C SER A 135 1.66 3.38 -9.62
N CYS A 136 2.55 2.68 -10.32
CA CYS A 136 3.34 3.24 -11.43
C CYS A 136 2.48 3.82 -12.58
N ASN A 137 1.29 3.26 -12.80
CA ASN A 137 0.32 3.73 -13.79
C ASN A 137 -0.73 4.71 -13.21
N GLU A 138 -0.57 5.12 -11.94
CA GLU A 138 -1.33 6.19 -11.28
C GLU A 138 -2.86 5.99 -11.23
N ASN A 139 -3.33 4.76 -11.43
CA ASN A 139 -4.74 4.40 -11.37
C ASN A 139 -5.13 3.66 -10.08
N ILE A 140 -4.14 3.22 -9.30
CA ILE A 140 -4.33 2.62 -7.97
C ILE A 140 -3.63 3.49 -6.94
N LEU A 141 -4.29 3.64 -5.80
CA LEU A 141 -3.76 4.23 -4.59
C LEU A 141 -3.85 3.19 -3.48
N VAL A 142 -2.77 3.03 -2.72
CA VAL A 142 -2.72 2.14 -1.57
C VAL A 142 -2.44 2.93 -0.29
N ILE A 143 -3.07 2.51 0.79
CA ILE A 143 -2.69 2.85 2.16
C ILE A 143 -2.47 1.53 2.89
N ALA A 144 -1.25 1.30 3.36
CA ALA A 144 -0.89 0.11 4.10
C ALA A 144 -0.74 0.47 5.58
N LEU A 145 -1.59 -0.12 6.41
CA LEU A 145 -1.53 -0.04 7.87
C LEU A 145 -1.06 -1.39 8.42
N SER A 146 -0.55 -1.43 9.64
CA SER A 146 -0.04 -2.66 10.25
C SER A 146 -1.09 -3.78 10.40
N CYS A 147 -2.37 -3.48 10.23
CA CYS A 147 -3.48 -4.43 10.32
C CYS A 147 -4.32 -4.55 9.05
N ASN A 148 -4.10 -3.70 8.04
CA ASN A 148 -4.92 -3.71 6.83
C ASN A 148 -4.19 -3.10 5.62
N LEU A 149 -4.69 -3.45 4.44
CA LEU A 149 -4.37 -2.79 3.19
C LEU A 149 -5.65 -2.18 2.62
N VAL A 150 -5.64 -0.86 2.43
CA VAL A 150 -6.72 -0.12 1.80
C VAL A 150 -6.34 0.21 0.36
N ILE A 151 -7.23 -0.13 -0.56
CA ILE A 151 -7.03 0.06 -1.99
C ILE A 151 -8.11 1.00 -2.51
N TRP A 152 -7.67 2.04 -3.19
CA TRP A 152 -8.49 2.97 -3.93
C TRP A 152 -8.14 2.87 -5.40
N ARG A 153 -9.16 2.96 -6.26
CA ARG A 153 -8.98 2.96 -7.72
C ARG A 153 -9.49 4.25 -8.33
N ARG A 154 -8.94 4.56 -9.48
CA ARG A 154 -9.37 5.68 -10.30
C ARG A 154 -10.27 5.21 -11.43
N SER A 155 -11.46 5.82 -11.53
CA SER A 155 -12.38 5.72 -12.68
C SER A 155 -12.22 6.88 -13.64
#